data_AF-A0A1M3CKZ1-F1
#
_entry.id   AF-A0A1M3CKZ1-F1
#
_cell.length_a   1.000
_cell.length_b   1.000
_cell.length_c   1.000
_cell.angle_alpha   90.00
_cell.angle_beta   90.00
_cell.angle_gamma   90.00
#
_symmetry.space_group_name_H-M   'P 1'
#
loop_
_entity.id
_entity.type
_entity.pdbx_description
1 polymer ?
#
loop_
_entity_poly.entity_id
_entity_poly.type
_entity_poly.pdbx_seq_one_letter_code
_entity_poly.pdbx_strand_id
1 'polypeptide(L)'
;MIQSSALRWFIVLVLIPTIGWKVTLRPENLGEIQSAVIKFLKDQKFDVHSTSESLEDMPVIEGRNETCHLRIARVSPLGHEAELVRRASATNDRIFYVFRGVEYQKQPVRRTLANYFWFRFLRELGLVSRIPPVFAVMTSCVDRQIPWTELGAQEPT
;
A
#
# COMPACT_ATOMS: atom_id res chain seq x y z
N MET A 1 -27.03 14.55 -39.64
CA MET A 1 -26.20 13.74 -38.71
C MET A 1 -25.55 12.62 -39.50
N ILE A 2 -24.35 12.85 -40.03
CA ILE A 2 -23.59 11.84 -40.81
C ILE A 2 -22.73 11.08 -39.81
N GLN A 3 -23.29 10.03 -39.20
CA GLN A 3 -22.46 9.09 -38.44
C GLN A 3 -21.80 8.15 -39.45
N SER A 4 -20.55 8.45 -39.80
CA SER A 4 -19.78 7.66 -40.78
C SER A 4 -19.62 6.23 -40.29
N SER A 5 -19.95 5.26 -41.15
CA SER A 5 -19.74 3.81 -40.92
C SER A 5 -18.30 3.50 -40.49
N ALA A 6 -17.33 4.26 -41.02
CA ALA A 6 -15.92 4.16 -40.64
C ALA A 6 -15.65 4.50 -39.17
N LEU A 7 -16.35 5.50 -38.61
CA LEU A 7 -16.23 5.87 -37.20
C LEU A 7 -16.75 4.75 -36.29
N ARG A 8 -17.86 4.10 -36.67
CA ARG A 8 -18.42 2.96 -35.93
C ARG A 8 -17.44 1.79 -35.85
N TRP A 9 -16.85 1.41 -36.98
CA TRP A 9 -15.87 0.33 -37.01
C TRP A 9 -14.58 0.67 -36.27
N PHE A 10 -14.12 1.93 -36.35
CA PHE A 10 -12.98 2.40 -35.59
C PHE A 10 -13.23 2.33 -34.07
N ILE A 11 -14.41 2.75 -33.62
CA ILE A 11 -14.81 2.66 -32.21
C ILE A 11 -14.79 1.19 -31.73
N VAL A 12 -15.34 0.26 -32.51
CA VAL A 12 -15.35 -1.17 -32.17
C VAL A 12 -13.93 -1.74 -32.13
N LEU A 13 -13.10 -1.41 -33.11
CA LEU A 13 -11.70 -1.85 -33.19
C LEU A 13 -10.85 -1.33 -32.04
N VAL A 14 -11.18 -0.18 -31.44
CA VAL A 14 -10.47 0.36 -30.27
C VAL A 14 -11.07 -0.17 -28.96
N LEU A 15 -12.39 -0.33 -28.87
CA LEU A 15 -13.05 -0.77 -27.65
C LEU A 15 -12.70 -2.21 -27.26
N ILE A 16 -12.74 -3.14 -28.21
CA ILE A 16 -12.47 -4.55 -27.93
C ILE A 16 -11.07 -4.76 -27.32
N PRO A 17 -9.98 -4.23 -27.91
CA PRO A 17 -8.65 -4.40 -27.32
C PRO A 17 -8.47 -3.61 -26.02
N THR A 18 -9.08 -2.43 -25.85
CA THR A 18 -8.97 -1.69 -24.58
C THR A 18 -9.72 -2.38 -23.43
N ILE A 19 -10.88 -3.01 -23.72
CA ILE A 19 -11.60 -3.83 -22.75
C ILE A 19 -10.82 -5.12 -22.46
N GLY A 20 -10.34 -5.82 -23.50
CA GLY A 20 -9.54 -7.04 -23.32
C GLY A 20 -8.26 -6.79 -22.51
N TRP A 21 -7.61 -5.65 -22.76
CA TRP A 21 -6.48 -5.18 -21.97
C TRP A 21 -6.86 -4.97 -20.51
N LYS A 22 -7.94 -4.22 -20.23
CA LYS A 22 -8.40 -3.99 -18.85
C LYS A 22 -8.81 -5.25 -18.10
N VAL A 23 -9.40 -6.24 -18.78
CA VAL A 23 -9.79 -7.52 -18.16
C VAL A 23 -8.56 -8.34 -17.75
N THR A 24 -7.44 -8.16 -18.44
CA THR A 24 -6.18 -8.86 -18.12
C THR A 24 -5.49 -8.26 -16.89
N LEU A 25 -5.74 -6.98 -16.59
CA LEU A 25 -5.19 -6.29 -15.43
C LEU A 25 -5.87 -6.79 -14.15
N ARG A 26 -5.12 -7.51 -13.31
CA ARG A 26 -5.62 -7.97 -12.01
C ARG A 26 -5.88 -6.78 -11.08
N PRO A 27 -6.98 -6.78 -10.32
CA PRO A 27 -7.20 -5.79 -9.28
C PRO A 27 -6.10 -5.89 -8.22
N GLU A 28 -5.84 -4.79 -7.55
CA GLU A 28 -4.83 -4.73 -6.50
C GLU A 28 -5.17 -5.69 -5.36
N ASN A 29 -4.31 -6.67 -5.12
CA ASN A 29 -4.56 -7.70 -4.12
C ASN A 29 -4.11 -7.23 -2.74
N LEU A 30 -5.03 -6.63 -1.98
CA LEU A 30 -4.79 -6.20 -0.60
C LEU A 30 -4.32 -7.35 0.31
N GLY A 31 -4.80 -8.58 0.06
CA GLY A 31 -4.42 -9.76 0.81
C GLY A 31 -2.95 -10.16 0.63
N GLU A 32 -2.37 -9.92 -0.55
CA GLU A 32 -0.94 -10.18 -0.80
C GLU A 32 -0.05 -9.23 0.01
N ILE A 33 -0.41 -7.95 0.07
CA ILE A 33 0.32 -6.95 0.86
C ILE A 33 0.21 -7.29 2.35
N GLN A 34 -0.99 -7.62 2.83
CA GLN A 34 -1.22 -8.02 4.21
C GLN A 34 -0.41 -9.27 4.57
N SER A 35 -0.44 -10.29 3.72
CA SER A 35 0.32 -11.53 3.93
C SER A 35 1.82 -11.28 3.98
N ALA A 36 2.32 -10.36 3.15
CA ALA A 36 3.73 -10.03 3.11
C ALA A 36 4.19 -9.23 4.35
N VAL A 37 3.35 -8.32 4.86
CA VAL A 37 3.59 -7.64 6.14
C VAL A 37 3.54 -8.64 7.31
N ILE A 38 2.56 -9.55 7.34
CA ILE A 38 2.46 -10.60 8.37
C ILE A 38 3.72 -11.46 8.35
N LYS A 39 4.15 -11.91 7.16
CA LYS A 39 5.37 -12.71 7.01
C LYS A 39 6.59 -11.95 7.54
N PHE A 40 6.75 -10.70 7.13
CA PHE A 40 7.83 -9.83 7.60
C PHE A 40 7.85 -9.72 9.13
N LEU A 41 6.71 -9.46 9.77
CA LEU A 41 6.64 -9.35 11.23
C LEU A 41 6.96 -10.69 11.93
N LYS A 42 6.50 -11.81 11.38
CA LYS A 42 6.85 -13.15 11.90
C LYS A 42 8.34 -13.44 11.79
N ASP A 43 8.96 -13.07 10.68
CA ASP A 43 10.41 -13.23 10.46
C ASP A 43 11.20 -12.40 11.49
N GLN A 44 10.67 -11.23 11.87
CA GLN A 44 11.18 -10.37 12.94
C GLN A 44 10.80 -10.83 14.36
N LYS A 45 10.27 -12.04 14.55
CA LYS A 45 9.88 -12.61 15.86
C LYS A 45 8.81 -11.81 16.60
N PHE A 46 7.88 -11.20 15.87
CA PHE A 46 6.64 -10.71 16.47
C PHE A 46 5.59 -11.82 16.42
N ASP A 47 4.81 -11.95 17.49
CA ASP A 47 3.54 -12.65 17.45
C ASP A 47 2.53 -11.74 16.73
N VAL A 48 1.98 -12.22 15.62
CA VAL A 48 1.18 -11.40 14.71
C VAL A 48 -0.29 -11.76 14.90
N HIS A 49 -1.05 -10.81 15.38
CA HIS A 49 -2.50 -10.91 15.47
C HIS A 49 -3.12 -10.04 14.39
N SER A 50 -3.92 -10.67 13.51
CA SER A 50 -4.80 -9.92 12.62
C SER A 50 -5.99 -9.46 13.44
N THR A 51 -5.93 -8.22 13.91
CA THR A 51 -7.03 -7.62 14.67
C THR A 51 -8.21 -7.40 13.71
N SER A 52 -9.43 -7.76 14.14
CA SER A 52 -10.66 -7.51 13.37
C SER A 52 -11.06 -6.03 13.36
N GLU A 53 -10.42 -5.21 14.19
CA GLU A 53 -10.52 -3.75 14.16
C GLU A 53 -9.79 -3.22 12.93
N SER A 54 -10.56 -2.89 11.90
CA SER A 54 -10.11 -1.98 10.86
C SER A 54 -10.20 -0.55 11.39
N LEU A 55 -9.23 0.28 11.02
CA LEU A 55 -9.24 1.69 11.35
C LEU A 55 -9.99 2.42 10.23
N GLU A 56 -11.30 2.61 10.38
CA GLU A 56 -12.17 3.14 9.32
C GLU A 56 -11.92 2.44 7.97
N ASP A 57 -12.10 1.11 7.94
CA ASP A 57 -11.86 0.24 6.78
C ASP A 57 -10.38 0.06 6.34
N MET A 58 -9.42 0.64 7.06
CA MET A 58 -8.00 0.32 6.88
C MET A 58 -7.63 -0.94 7.67
N PRO A 59 -7.19 -2.03 7.01
CA PRO A 59 -6.70 -3.20 7.73
C PRO A 59 -5.43 -2.85 8.51
N VAL A 60 -5.46 -3.10 9.82
CA VAL A 60 -4.33 -2.90 10.72
C VAL A 60 -3.77 -4.26 11.11
N ILE A 61 -2.45 -4.40 11.01
CA ILE A 61 -1.73 -5.60 11.42
C ILE A 61 -1.01 -5.28 12.71
N GLU A 62 -1.32 -6.03 13.78
CA GLU A 62 -0.67 -5.89 15.08
C GLU A 62 0.40 -6.98 15.23
N GLY A 63 1.63 -6.56 15.54
CA GLY A 63 2.71 -7.42 15.99
C GLY A 63 3.03 -7.10 17.44
N ARG A 64 3.03 -8.12 18.29
CA ARG A 64 3.42 -8.00 19.71
C ARG A 64 4.62 -8.89 20.01
N ASN A 65 5.49 -8.40 20.88
CA ASN A 65 6.55 -9.17 21.49
C ASN A 65 6.49 -8.91 23.01
N GLU A 66 7.27 -9.63 23.80
CA GLU A 66 7.33 -9.50 25.27
C GLU A 66 7.65 -8.08 25.74
N THR A 67 8.40 -7.32 24.94
CA THR A 67 8.93 -6.00 25.33
C THR A 67 8.34 -4.81 24.58
N CYS A 68 7.66 -5.02 23.45
CA CYS A 68 7.05 -3.93 22.69
C CYS A 68 5.93 -4.39 21.77
N HIS A 69 5.13 -3.43 21.32
CA HIS A 69 4.05 -3.62 20.36
C HIS A 69 4.25 -2.72 19.14
N LEU A 70 3.69 -3.17 18.04
CA LEU A 70 3.82 -2.52 16.75
C LEU A 70 2.54 -2.73 15.95
N ARG A 71 2.01 -1.66 15.38
CA ARG A 71 0.85 -1.68 14.50
C ARG A 71 1.23 -1.10 13.16
N ILE A 72 0.94 -1.82 12.09
CA ILE A 72 1.17 -1.39 10.72
C ILE A 72 -0.18 -1.24 10.04
N ALA A 73 -0.45 -0.04 9.54
CA ALA A 73 -1.58 0.23 8.67
C ALA A 73 -1.07 0.60 7.28
N ARG A 74 -1.69 0.06 6.23
CA ARG A 74 -1.48 0.57 4.88
C ARG A 74 -2.23 1.89 4.78
N VAL A 75 -1.54 2.95 4.37
CA VAL A 75 -2.14 4.28 4.20
C VAL A 75 -2.15 4.75 2.75
N SER A 76 -3.10 5.62 2.45
CA SER A 76 -3.21 6.31 1.17
C SER A 76 -1.99 7.19 0.92
N PRO A 77 -1.44 7.21 -0.31
CA PRO A 77 -0.31 8.06 -0.67
C PRO A 77 -0.64 9.56 -0.63
N LEU A 78 -1.92 9.93 -0.51
CA LEU A 78 -2.42 11.31 -0.45
C LEU A 78 -2.35 11.91 0.97
N GLY A 79 -2.24 11.08 2.02
CA GLY A 79 -2.07 11.53 3.40
C GLY A 79 -3.34 11.95 4.14
N HIS A 80 -4.52 11.67 3.59
CA HIS A 80 -5.81 11.96 4.25
C HIS A 80 -5.98 11.25 5.60
N GLU A 81 -5.31 10.11 5.79
CA GLU A 81 -5.43 9.26 6.97
C GLU A 81 -4.44 9.64 8.09
N ALA A 82 -3.61 10.66 7.90
CA ALA A 82 -2.59 11.03 8.89
C ALA A 82 -3.20 11.35 10.27
N GLU A 83 -4.37 11.99 10.30
CA GLU A 83 -5.08 12.29 11.54
C GLU A 83 -5.74 11.04 12.16
N LEU A 84 -6.16 10.09 11.33
CA LEU A 84 -6.69 8.81 11.81
C LEU A 84 -5.60 7.98 12.48
N VAL A 85 -4.43 7.87 11.83
CA VAL A 85 -3.25 7.23 12.39
C VAL A 85 -2.83 7.89 13.71
N ARG A 86 -2.86 9.22 13.78
CA ARG A 86 -2.52 9.97 15.00
C ARG A 86 -3.50 9.74 16.15
N ARG A 87 -4.79 9.56 15.86
CA ARG A 87 -5.80 9.24 16.88
C ARG A 87 -5.74 7.77 17.32
N ALA A 88 -5.28 6.89 16.45
CA ALA A 88 -5.15 5.46 16.71
C ALA A 88 -3.93 5.05 17.54
N SER A 89 -2.86 5.84 17.48
CA SER A 89 -1.64 5.61 18.24
C SER A 89 -1.87 5.80 19.74
N ALA A 90 -1.28 4.93 20.58
CA ALA A 90 -1.28 5.18 22.02
C ALA A 90 -0.43 6.41 22.37
N THR A 91 -0.69 7.03 23.54
CA THR A 91 -0.04 8.28 23.98
C THR A 91 1.49 8.26 23.95
N ASN A 92 2.12 7.07 24.05
CA ASN A 92 3.58 6.89 24.04
C ASN A 92 4.09 6.17 22.78
N ASP A 93 3.25 5.94 21.78
CA ASP A 93 3.68 5.29 20.55
C ASP A 93 4.41 6.30 19.64
N ARG A 94 5.56 5.87 19.12
CA ARG A 94 6.23 6.58 18.03
C ARG A 94 5.49 6.28 16.73
N ILE A 95 5.18 7.34 15.99
CA ILE A 95 4.54 7.26 14.67
C ILE A 95 5.57 7.63 13.61
N PHE A 96 5.70 6.79 12.58
CA PHE A 96 6.45 7.12 11.38
C PHE A 96 5.85 6.40 10.18
N TYR A 97 6.31 6.79 9.00
CA TYR A 97 5.84 6.27 7.73
C TYR A 97 6.97 5.53 7.04
N VAL A 98 6.67 4.35 6.50
CA VAL A 98 7.62 3.57 5.71
C VAL A 98 7.19 3.60 4.26
N PHE A 99 8.10 4.04 3.39
CA PHE A 99 7.87 4.07 1.95
C PHE A 99 9.14 3.61 1.22
N ARG A 100 9.00 2.55 0.41
CA ARG A 100 10.12 1.86 -0.26
C ARG A 100 11.26 1.52 0.70
N GLY A 101 10.88 1.05 1.90
CA GLY A 101 11.80 0.62 2.94
C GLY A 101 12.56 1.73 3.68
N VAL A 102 12.22 2.99 3.44
CA VAL A 102 12.79 4.14 4.16
C VAL A 102 11.78 4.68 5.16
N GLU A 103 12.25 4.95 6.39
CA GLU A 103 11.47 5.60 7.44
C GLU A 103 11.38 7.12 7.23
N TYR A 104 10.20 7.69 7.47
CA TYR A 104 9.93 9.11 7.43
C TYR A 104 9.11 9.53 8.64
N GLN A 105 9.53 10.55 9.38
CA GLN A 105 8.80 11.08 10.55
C GLN A 105 7.43 11.68 10.17
N LYS A 106 7.30 12.14 8.92
CA LYS A 106 6.05 12.63 8.34
C LYS A 106 5.89 11.99 6.96
N GLN A 107 4.66 11.72 6.57
CA GLN A 107 4.40 11.12 5.28
C GLN A 107 4.96 12.01 4.14
N PRO A 108 5.82 11.47 3.26
CA PRO A 108 6.41 12.25 2.17
C PRO A 108 5.42 12.38 1.00
N VAL A 109 4.31 13.10 1.22
CA VAL A 109 3.14 13.16 0.31
C VAL A 109 3.52 13.46 -1.14
N ARG A 110 4.41 14.44 -1.38
CA ARG A 110 4.85 14.78 -2.75
C ARG A 110 5.48 13.57 -3.47
N ARG A 111 6.30 12.80 -2.76
CA ARG A 111 7.01 11.64 -3.31
C ARG A 111 6.06 10.46 -3.49
N THR A 112 5.21 10.19 -2.51
CA THR A 112 4.23 9.09 -2.58
C THR A 112 3.18 9.34 -3.64
N LEU A 113 2.76 10.59 -3.84
CA LEU A 113 1.78 10.99 -4.86
C LEU A 113 2.35 10.84 -6.28
N ALA A 114 3.54 11.40 -6.53
CA ALA A 114 4.20 11.27 -7.83
C ALA A 114 4.44 9.78 -8.17
N ASN A 115 4.91 9.01 -7.19
CA ASN A 115 5.11 7.57 -7.34
C ASN A 115 3.79 6.83 -7.60
N TYR A 116 2.72 7.18 -6.88
CA TYR A 116 1.41 6.58 -7.08
C TYR A 116 0.90 6.77 -8.51
N PHE A 117 0.94 7.99 -9.06
CA PHE A 117 0.48 8.24 -10.43
C PHE A 117 1.35 7.54 -11.47
N TRP A 118 2.67 7.51 -11.27
CA TRP A 118 3.58 6.81 -12.17
C TRP A 118 3.31 5.30 -12.21
N PHE A 119 3.30 4.65 -11.05
CA PHE A 119 3.05 3.20 -10.98
C PHE A 119 1.61 2.83 -11.31
N ARG A 120 0.64 3.72 -11.07
CA ARG A 120 -0.72 3.55 -11.56
C ARG A 120 -0.75 3.54 -13.08
N PHE A 121 -0.08 4.48 -13.73
CA PHE A 121 0.02 4.51 -15.20
C PHE A 121 0.69 3.25 -15.74
N LEU A 122 1.84 2.84 -15.19
CA LEU A 122 2.52 1.61 -15.59
C LEU A 122 1.65 0.37 -15.38
N ARG A 123 0.86 0.33 -14.30
CA ARG A 123 -0.07 -0.78 -14.02
C ARG A 123 -1.20 -0.82 -15.04
N GLU A 124 -1.76 0.34 -15.41
CA GLU A 124 -2.75 0.43 -16.48
C GLU A 124 -2.18 0.01 -17.84
N LEU A 125 -0.84 0.04 -18.00
CA LEU A 125 -0.13 -0.52 -19.15
C LEU A 125 0.30 -1.99 -18.95
N GLY A 126 -0.09 -2.66 -17.85
CA GLY A 126 0.30 -4.04 -17.58
C GLY A 126 1.80 -4.26 -17.37
N LEU A 127 2.59 -3.21 -17.22
CA LEU A 127 4.05 -3.26 -17.07
C LEU A 127 4.49 -3.54 -15.63
N VAL A 128 3.59 -3.33 -14.69
CA VAL A 128 3.80 -3.60 -13.27
C VAL A 128 2.53 -4.21 -12.69
N SER A 129 2.72 -5.14 -11.78
CA SER A 129 1.62 -5.83 -11.10
C SER A 129 1.09 -5.08 -9.87
N ARG A 130 1.91 -4.21 -9.25
CA ARG A 130 1.59 -3.56 -7.98
C ARG A 130 2.04 -2.10 -7.93
N ILE A 131 1.35 -1.31 -7.10
CA ILE A 131 1.78 0.04 -6.74
C ILE A 131 2.51 -0.04 -5.40
N PRO A 132 3.71 0.56 -5.26
CA PRO A 132 4.42 0.55 -3.99
C PRO A 132 3.57 1.13 -2.86
N PRO A 133 3.28 0.35 -1.79
CA PRO A 133 2.44 0.81 -0.69
C PRO A 133 3.17 1.82 0.20
N VAL A 134 2.38 2.61 0.92
CA VAL A 134 2.85 3.45 2.03
C VAL A 134 2.31 2.81 3.30
N PHE A 135 3.18 2.64 4.30
CA PHE A 135 2.78 2.10 5.60
C PHE A 135 2.91 3.18 6.66
N ALA A 136 1.90 3.30 7.51
CA ALA A 136 2.01 3.99 8.79
C ALA A 136 2.35 2.95 9.86
N VAL A 137 3.40 3.23 10.63
CA VAL A 137 3.88 2.38 11.71
C VAL A 137 3.69 3.13 13.02
N MET A 138 2.98 2.51 13.95
CA MET A 138 2.77 2.98 15.33
C MET A 138 3.43 1.97 16.25
N THR A 139 4.44 2.36 17.02
CA THR A 139 5.20 1.41 17.81
C THR A 139 5.70 1.98 19.13
N SER A 140 5.73 1.13 20.15
CA SER A 140 6.42 1.38 21.41
C SER A 140 7.87 0.91 21.42
N CYS A 141 8.35 0.28 20.33
CA CYS A 141 9.73 -0.20 20.23
C CYS A 141 10.68 0.99 20.00
N VAL A 142 11.36 1.45 21.05
CA VAL A 142 12.25 2.64 20.99
C VAL A 142 13.62 2.31 20.38
N ASP A 143 14.19 1.14 20.71
CA ASP A 143 15.59 0.79 20.37
C ASP A 143 15.73 -0.37 19.36
N ARG A 144 14.61 -0.86 18.82
CA ARG A 144 14.63 -2.01 17.91
C ARG A 144 14.80 -1.55 16.47
N GLN A 145 15.93 -1.90 15.86
CA GLN A 145 16.17 -1.64 14.44
C GLN A 145 15.47 -2.70 13.60
N ILE A 146 14.38 -2.30 12.94
CA ILE A 146 13.57 -3.17 12.08
C ILE A 146 14.03 -2.96 10.62
N PRO A 147 14.35 -4.02 9.85
CA PRO A 147 14.89 -3.88 8.50
C PRO A 147 13.78 -3.60 7.47
N TRP A 148 13.24 -2.38 7.48
CA TRP A 148 12.14 -1.95 6.60
C TRP A 148 12.42 -2.12 5.11
N THR A 149 13.69 -2.20 4.72
CA THR A 149 14.12 -2.49 3.35
C THR A 149 13.53 -3.79 2.81
N GLU A 150 13.33 -4.81 3.64
CA GLU A 150 12.71 -6.08 3.24
C GLU A 150 11.23 -5.91 2.88
N LEU A 151 10.55 -4.98 3.56
CA LEU A 151 9.18 -4.61 3.25
C LEU A 151 9.10 -3.74 1.98
N GLY A 152 10.13 -2.93 1.73
CA GLY A 152 10.29 -2.10 0.53
C GLY A 152 10.69 -2.86 -0.73
N ALA A 153 11.38 -4.00 -0.58
CA ALA A 153 11.81 -4.88 -1.66
C ALA A 153 10.67 -5.65 -2.34
N GLN A 154 9.43 -5.46 -1.89
CA GLN A 154 8.22 -5.80 -2.65
C GLN A 154 8.00 -4.84 -3.83
N GLU A 155 9.09 -4.50 -4.52
CA GLU A 155 9.06 -3.69 -5.73
C GLU A 155 8.30 -4.44 -6.82
N PRO A 156 7.52 -3.73 -7.64
CA PRO A 156 6.76 -4.37 -8.70
C PRO A 156 7.71 -4.93 -9.75
N THR A 157 7.77 -6.25 -9.81
CA THR A 157 8.10 -6.98 -11.04
C THR A 157 6.92 -6.94 -12.01
#